data_AF-A0A3D1D0U6-F1
#
_entry.id   AF-A0A3D1D0U6-F1
#
_cell.length_a   1.000
_cell.length_b   1.000
_cell.length_c   1.000
_cell.angle_alpha   90.00
_cell.angle_beta   90.00
_cell.angle_gamma   90.00
#
_symmetry.space_group_name_H-M   'P 1'
#
loop_
_entity.id
_entity.type
_entity.pdbx_description
1 polymer ?
#
loop_
_entity_poly.entity_id
_entity_poly.type
_entity_poly.pdbx_seq_one_letter_code
_entity_poly.pdbx_strand_id
1 'polypeptide(L)'
;MMAFAAILLSTALSLQSCDDDDNNYLVIDPAYAPNAMVTFKTNPENGQVYMQLNDSVTLVDKDYKQWPFNATDKKEVRALVSVIFDDDNDKSLQRNVHIVNVFDTIRTKLMSPVVNDMEKAYGDDPVEIVNSWKTVCEDGYLTLHFRTYFGGMKIHTLRLVRLSDGTLRLYHDANGDAKGAVGDGIIAFRLNDVPKPEDGSKYEDITLKWNSFSGEKSHTFKYKYRE
;
A
#
# COMPACT_ATOMS: atom_id res chain seq x y z
N MET A 1 -28.05 -39.22 -72.91
CA MET A 1 -27.13 -40.17 -72.26
C MET A 1 -26.14 -39.33 -71.46
N MET A 2 -26.13 -39.51 -70.12
CA MET A 2 -25.07 -39.32 -69.09
C MET A 2 -23.90 -38.35 -69.39
N ALA A 3 -23.39 -37.50 -68.49
CA ALA A 3 -23.25 -37.54 -67.03
C ALA A 3 -23.01 -36.09 -66.49
N PHE A 4 -23.60 -35.66 -65.38
CA PHE A 4 -23.02 -35.66 -64.01
C PHE A 4 -21.57 -35.17 -63.89
N ALA A 5 -21.38 -33.96 -63.33
CA ALA A 5 -20.39 -33.66 -62.28
C ALA A 5 -20.61 -32.23 -61.73
N ALA A 6 -21.06 -32.14 -60.49
CA ALA A 6 -21.04 -30.91 -59.70
C ALA A 6 -19.61 -30.69 -59.18
N ILE A 7 -19.06 -29.48 -59.35
CA ILE A 7 -17.83 -29.06 -58.67
C ILE A 7 -18.23 -27.97 -57.68
N LEU A 8 -18.38 -28.39 -56.43
CA LEU A 8 -18.38 -27.51 -55.25
C LEU A 8 -16.96 -26.94 -55.12
N LEU A 9 -16.78 -25.66 -55.48
CA LEU A 9 -15.57 -24.94 -55.16
C LEU A 9 -15.72 -24.39 -53.74
N SER A 10 -15.32 -25.20 -52.76
CA SER A 10 -15.11 -24.77 -51.38
C SER A 10 -13.89 -23.84 -51.34
N THR A 11 -14.12 -22.53 -51.50
CA THR A 11 -13.14 -21.53 -51.10
C THR A 11 -13.05 -21.56 -49.58
N ALA A 12 -12.06 -22.27 -49.07
CA ALA A 12 -11.57 -22.10 -47.72
C ALA A 12 -11.23 -20.61 -47.55
N LEU A 13 -12.03 -19.91 -46.75
CA LEU A 13 -11.61 -18.67 -46.13
C LEU A 13 -10.48 -19.07 -45.19
N SER A 14 -9.24 -19.01 -45.69
CA SER A 14 -8.08 -18.87 -44.83
C SER A 14 -8.28 -17.57 -44.07
N LEU A 15 -8.76 -17.68 -42.82
CA LEU A 15 -8.51 -16.66 -41.81
C LEU A 15 -6.98 -16.58 -41.72
N GLN A 16 -6.38 -15.65 -42.45
CA GLN A 16 -5.06 -15.17 -42.09
C GLN A 16 -5.26 -14.51 -40.73
N SER A 17 -4.86 -15.23 -39.69
CA SER A 17 -4.50 -14.63 -38.41
C SER A 17 -3.46 -13.57 -38.74
N CYS A 18 -3.88 -12.31 -38.78
CA CYS A 18 -2.96 -11.24 -38.49
C CYS A 18 -2.59 -11.43 -37.03
N ASP A 19 -1.39 -11.95 -36.79
CA ASP A 19 -0.65 -11.71 -35.55
C ASP A 19 -0.46 -10.19 -35.45
N ASP A 20 -1.49 -9.47 -35.01
CA ASP A 20 -1.29 -8.20 -34.32
C ASP A 20 -0.84 -8.56 -32.90
N ASP A 21 0.44 -8.94 -32.82
CA ASP A 21 1.22 -9.00 -31.58
C ASP A 21 1.58 -7.58 -31.08
N ASP A 22 0.74 -6.60 -31.42
CA ASP A 22 0.70 -5.29 -30.77
C ASP A 22 -0.01 -5.48 -29.43
N ASN A 23 0.72 -6.13 -28.52
CA ASN A 23 0.47 -6.12 -27.10
C ASN A 23 0.60 -4.66 -26.63
N ASN A 24 -0.46 -3.88 -26.86
CA ASN A 24 -0.68 -2.57 -26.28
C ASN A 24 -1.01 -2.78 -24.79
N TYR A 25 -0.06 -3.40 -24.07
CA TYR A 25 0.11 -3.11 -22.67
C TYR A 25 0.24 -1.60 -22.60
N LEU A 26 -0.72 -0.96 -21.95
CA LEU A 26 -0.54 0.38 -21.44
C LEU A 26 0.78 0.37 -20.67
N VAL A 27 1.86 0.80 -21.32
CA VAL A 27 3.08 1.18 -20.65
C VAL A 27 2.69 2.43 -19.89
N ILE A 28 2.21 2.26 -18.68
CA ILE A 28 2.03 3.35 -17.74
C ILE A 28 3.46 3.83 -17.48
N ASP A 29 3.87 4.87 -18.21
CA ASP A 29 5.13 5.57 -17.96
C ASP A 29 5.21 5.83 -16.44
N PRO A 30 6.35 5.52 -15.79
CA PRO A 30 6.50 5.68 -14.35
C PRO A 30 6.07 7.07 -13.84
N ALA A 31 5.98 8.10 -14.69
CA ALA A 31 5.34 9.37 -14.36
C ALA A 31 3.87 9.29 -13.89
N TYR A 32 3.11 8.26 -14.27
CA TYR A 32 1.65 8.20 -14.10
C TYR A 32 1.14 7.29 -12.98
N ALA A 33 2.00 6.48 -12.35
CA ALA A 33 1.62 5.68 -11.18
C ALA A 33 2.76 5.55 -10.16
N PRO A 34 2.44 5.47 -8.85
CA PRO A 34 3.46 5.24 -7.84
C PRO A 34 4.04 3.83 -7.97
N ASN A 35 5.37 3.73 -7.91
CA ASN A 35 6.11 2.46 -7.93
C ASN A 35 6.85 2.17 -6.61
N ALA A 36 6.81 3.10 -5.65
CA ALA A 36 7.35 2.92 -4.33
C ALA A 36 6.46 3.58 -3.27
N MET A 37 6.48 2.99 -2.07
CA MET A 37 5.96 3.59 -0.85
C MET A 37 7.15 3.85 0.05
N VAL A 38 7.28 5.08 0.52
CA VAL A 38 8.46 5.51 1.27
C VAL A 38 8.06 6.34 2.47
N THR A 39 8.94 6.43 3.45
CA THR A 39 8.85 7.43 4.52
C THR A 39 9.93 8.48 4.29
N PHE A 40 9.54 9.71 3.95
CA PHE A 40 10.43 10.85 3.94
C PHE A 40 10.90 11.17 5.36
N LYS A 41 12.20 11.36 5.51
CA LYS A 41 12.89 11.65 6.76
C LYS A 41 13.98 12.69 6.51
N THR A 42 14.44 13.35 7.57
CA THR A 42 15.59 14.26 7.52
C THR A 42 16.71 13.68 8.35
N ASN A 43 17.89 13.57 7.76
CA ASN A 43 19.09 13.20 8.50
C ASN A 43 19.41 14.32 9.53
N PRO A 44 19.47 13.99 10.83
CA PRO A 44 19.64 14.99 11.88
C PRO A 44 21.04 15.64 11.88
N GLU A 45 22.05 15.00 11.31
CA GLU A 45 23.44 15.49 11.32
C GLU A 45 23.71 16.51 10.22
N ASN A 46 23.21 16.25 9.00
CA ASN A 46 23.51 17.08 7.83
C ASN A 46 22.26 17.77 7.22
N GLY A 47 21.06 17.50 7.73
CA GLY A 47 19.81 18.10 7.26
C GLY A 47 19.32 17.57 5.90
N GLN A 48 19.97 16.56 5.33
CA GLN A 48 19.57 15.96 4.05
C GLN A 48 18.24 15.23 4.16
N VAL A 49 17.35 15.43 3.20
CA VAL A 49 16.12 14.64 3.08
C VAL A 49 16.45 13.30 2.41
N TYR A 50 15.90 12.21 2.95
CA TYR A 50 16.01 10.88 2.35
C TYR A 50 14.68 10.15 2.49
N MET A 51 14.53 9.05 1.76
CA MET A 51 13.32 8.22 1.73
C MET A 51 13.65 6.84 2.30
N GLN A 52 13.00 6.44 3.39
CA GLN A 52 13.05 5.05 3.85
C GLN A 52 12.11 4.22 2.98
N LEU A 53 12.65 3.28 2.20
CA LEU A 53 11.82 2.40 1.36
C LEU A 53 11.20 1.27 2.18
N ASN A 54 12.00 0.63 3.03
CA ASN A 54 11.57 -0.48 3.88
C ASN A 54 12.44 -0.55 5.14
N ASP A 55 12.40 -1.65 5.86
CA ASP A 55 13.15 -1.90 7.10
C ASP A 55 14.67 -1.70 7.09
N SER A 56 15.31 -1.66 5.91
CA SER A 56 16.77 -1.54 5.79
C SER A 56 17.23 -0.65 4.64
N VAL A 57 16.41 -0.52 3.59
CA VAL A 57 16.78 0.22 2.37
C VAL A 57 16.30 1.66 2.48
N THR A 58 17.22 2.56 2.19
CA THR A 58 16.99 4.00 2.01
C THR A 58 17.26 4.40 0.57
N LEU A 59 16.56 5.42 0.11
CA LEU A 59 16.71 6.03 -1.18
C LEU A 59 17.12 7.49 -0.99
N VAL A 60 18.08 7.92 -1.79
CA VAL A 60 18.56 9.30 -1.82
C VAL A 60 18.46 9.81 -3.24
N ASP A 61 17.84 10.96 -3.39
CA ASP A 61 17.86 11.70 -4.64
C ASP A 61 18.97 12.76 -4.58
N LYS A 62 19.85 12.77 -5.58
CA LYS A 62 21.01 13.67 -5.64
C LYS A 62 20.60 15.12 -5.87
N ASP A 63 19.48 15.32 -6.56
CA ASP A 63 18.96 16.64 -6.94
C ASP A 63 17.98 17.18 -5.89
N TYR A 64 17.35 16.28 -5.12
CA TYR A 64 16.33 16.63 -4.13
C TYR A 64 16.93 16.93 -2.73
N LYS A 65 17.32 18.19 -2.50
CA LYS A 65 17.92 18.64 -1.21
C LYS A 65 16.92 19.19 -0.19
N GLN A 66 15.65 19.32 -0.54
CA GLN A 66 14.59 19.88 0.31
C GLN A 66 13.35 18.99 0.27
N TRP A 67 12.36 19.20 1.15
CA TRP A 67 11.15 18.40 1.14
C TRP A 67 10.29 18.68 -0.11
N PRO A 68 9.71 17.66 -0.77
CA PRO A 68 8.92 17.84 -1.99
C PRO A 68 7.53 18.45 -1.79
N PHE A 69 7.17 18.74 -0.55
CA PHE A 69 5.90 19.33 -0.16
C PHE A 69 6.10 20.25 1.04
N ASN A 70 5.12 21.13 1.28
CA ASN A 70 5.10 22.02 2.43
C ASN A 70 4.87 21.22 3.74
N ALA A 71 5.93 20.58 4.21
CA ALA A 71 5.99 19.98 5.54
C ALA A 71 6.22 21.09 6.57
N THR A 72 5.14 21.59 7.17
CA THR A 72 5.19 22.63 8.22
C THR A 72 5.94 22.16 9.46
N ASP A 73 5.91 20.85 9.72
CA ASP A 73 6.75 20.18 10.70
C ASP A 73 7.61 19.16 9.94
N LYS A 74 8.94 19.20 10.05
CA LYS A 74 9.89 18.21 9.49
C LYS A 74 9.78 16.83 10.16
N LYS A 75 8.55 16.38 10.43
CA LYS A 75 8.19 15.06 10.92
C LYS A 75 8.27 14.07 9.77
N GLU A 76 8.43 12.80 10.10
CA GLU A 76 8.42 11.73 9.11
C GLU A 76 7.08 11.69 8.38
N VAL A 77 7.12 11.59 7.05
CA VAL A 77 5.91 11.54 6.22
C VAL A 77 5.96 10.33 5.31
N ARG A 78 4.99 9.44 5.46
CA ARG A 78 4.82 8.29 4.57
C ARG A 78 4.10 8.74 3.29
N ALA A 79 4.55 8.28 2.13
CA ALA A 79 4.08 8.78 0.84
C ALA A 79 4.17 7.72 -0.27
N LEU A 80 3.35 7.91 -1.30
CA LEU A 80 3.43 7.18 -2.57
C LEU A 80 4.22 8.01 -3.57
N VAL A 81 5.27 7.42 -4.12
CA VAL A 81 6.18 8.09 -5.04
C VAL A 81 6.39 7.25 -6.28
N SER A 82 6.78 7.91 -7.36
CA SER A 82 7.45 7.27 -8.48
C SER A 82 8.91 7.69 -8.49
N VAL A 83 9.79 6.70 -8.55
CA VAL A 83 11.24 6.88 -8.61
C VAL A 83 11.83 6.08 -9.78
N ILE A 84 12.93 6.57 -10.33
CA ILE A 84 13.79 5.84 -11.26
C ILE A 84 15.10 5.55 -10.52
N PHE A 85 15.57 4.31 -10.52
CA PHE A 85 16.86 3.96 -9.92
C PHE A 85 17.98 4.33 -10.88
N ASP A 86 19.09 4.87 -10.37
CA ASP A 86 20.28 5.16 -11.18
C ASP A 86 20.88 3.86 -11.75
N ASP A 87 20.80 2.78 -10.96
CA ASP A 87 21.22 1.43 -11.32
C ASP A 87 20.25 0.40 -10.70
N ASP A 88 19.45 -0.26 -11.53
CA ASP A 88 18.50 -1.30 -11.11
C ASP A 88 19.17 -2.53 -10.47
N ASN A 89 20.47 -2.72 -10.74
CA ASN A 89 21.25 -3.80 -10.16
C ASN A 89 21.85 -3.45 -8.80
N ASP A 90 21.79 -2.18 -8.37
CA ASP A 90 22.32 -1.78 -7.07
C ASP A 90 21.58 -2.48 -5.93
N LYS A 91 22.32 -3.25 -5.13
CA LYS A 91 21.82 -3.98 -3.96
C LYS A 91 22.26 -3.34 -2.64
N SER A 92 22.84 -2.14 -2.69
CA SER A 92 23.19 -1.36 -1.51
C SER A 92 21.96 -1.05 -0.65
N LEU A 93 22.21 -0.80 0.64
CA LEU A 93 21.19 -0.35 1.59
C LEU A 93 20.84 1.14 1.43
N GLN A 94 21.65 1.91 0.71
CA GLN A 94 21.37 3.29 0.36
C GLN A 94 21.52 3.45 -1.15
N ARG A 95 20.39 3.55 -1.84
CA ARG A 95 20.33 3.56 -3.30
C ARG A 95 20.11 4.98 -3.81
N ASN A 96 20.75 5.30 -4.93
CA ASN A 96 20.52 6.56 -5.61
C ASN A 96 19.33 6.42 -6.56
N VAL A 97 18.45 7.42 -6.53
CA VAL A 97 17.25 7.47 -7.36
C VAL A 97 17.00 8.88 -7.86
N HIS A 98 16.13 9.00 -8.86
CA HIS A 98 15.48 10.24 -9.26
C HIS A 98 13.99 10.16 -8.94
N ILE A 99 13.47 11.12 -8.16
CA ILE A 99 12.04 11.25 -7.90
C ILE A 99 11.38 11.82 -9.16
N VAL A 100 10.48 11.05 -9.77
CA VAL A 100 9.68 11.49 -10.91
C VAL A 100 8.45 12.26 -10.43
N ASN A 101 7.74 11.71 -9.43
CA ASN A 101 6.55 12.33 -8.88
C ASN A 101 6.29 11.89 -7.44
N VAL A 102 5.69 12.78 -6.64
CA VAL A 102 5.09 12.46 -5.34
C VAL A 102 3.58 12.55 -5.50
N PHE A 103 2.91 11.41 -5.52
CA PHE A 103 1.48 11.34 -5.82
C PHE A 103 0.63 11.82 -4.66
N ASP A 104 0.92 11.29 -3.47
CA ASP A 104 0.18 11.62 -2.27
C ASP A 104 0.97 11.26 -1.02
N THR A 105 0.64 11.95 0.07
CA THR A 105 1.03 11.54 1.42
C THR A 105 0.02 10.55 1.97
N ILE A 106 0.48 9.57 2.74
CA ILE A 106 -0.37 8.57 3.37
C ILE A 106 -0.74 9.06 4.77
N ARG A 107 -2.05 9.04 5.07
CA ARG A 107 -2.56 9.33 6.41
C ARG A 107 -1.90 8.39 7.41
N THR A 108 -1.10 8.98 8.31
CA THR A 108 -0.43 8.25 9.38
C THR A 108 -1.12 8.51 10.72
N LYS A 109 -1.35 7.46 11.51
CA LYS A 109 -1.95 7.53 12.85
C LYS A 109 -1.11 6.76 13.86
N LEU A 110 -1.21 7.15 15.13
CA LEU A 110 -0.79 6.30 16.23
C LEU A 110 -1.85 5.21 16.47
N MET A 111 -1.44 4.16 17.16
CA MET A 111 -2.37 3.16 17.69
C MET A 111 -3.32 3.82 18.70
N SER A 112 -4.54 3.30 18.74
CA SER A 112 -5.58 3.77 19.66
C SER A 112 -5.58 2.93 20.93
N PRO A 113 -5.86 3.54 22.10
CA PRO A 113 -5.89 2.81 23.35
C PRO A 113 -7.09 1.85 23.40
N VAL A 114 -6.98 0.83 24.26
CA VAL A 114 -8.13 0.01 24.67
C VAL A 114 -9.08 0.87 25.50
N VAL A 115 -10.37 0.81 25.17
CA VAL A 115 -11.46 1.51 25.87
C VAL A 115 -12.61 0.55 26.14
N ASN A 116 -13.56 0.96 26.99
CA ASN A 116 -14.79 0.20 27.20
C ASN A 116 -15.64 0.22 25.93
N ASP A 117 -16.15 -0.95 25.53
CA ASP A 117 -17.02 -1.11 24.35
C ASP A 117 -16.39 -0.53 23.07
N MET A 118 -15.33 -1.21 22.61
CA MET A 118 -14.52 -0.80 21.45
C MET A 118 -15.33 -0.60 20.18
N GLU A 119 -16.28 -1.48 19.91
CA GLU A 119 -17.13 -1.43 18.72
C GLU A 119 -18.02 -0.18 18.74
N LYS A 120 -18.59 0.16 19.90
CA LYS A 120 -19.35 1.40 20.05
C LYS A 120 -18.49 2.65 19.96
N ALA A 121 -17.27 2.61 20.52
CA ALA A 121 -16.39 3.77 20.57
C ALA A 121 -15.70 4.05 19.22
N TYR A 122 -15.34 3.00 18.48
CA TYR A 122 -14.48 3.08 17.30
C TYR A 122 -15.14 2.62 16.00
N GLY A 123 -16.37 2.09 16.07
CA GLY A 123 -17.06 1.43 14.96
C GLY A 123 -16.58 0.00 14.73
N ASP A 124 -17.39 -0.80 14.06
CA ASP A 124 -17.00 -2.13 13.56
C ASP A 124 -17.62 -2.38 12.17
N ASP A 125 -17.77 -1.31 11.37
CA ASP A 125 -18.29 -1.39 10.02
C ASP A 125 -17.37 -2.25 9.12
N PRO A 126 -17.91 -3.11 8.25
CA PRO A 126 -17.08 -3.98 7.41
C PRO A 126 -16.10 -3.22 6.52
N VAL A 127 -14.89 -3.78 6.42
CA VAL A 127 -13.81 -3.29 5.55
C VAL A 127 -13.01 -4.47 5.01
N GLU A 128 -12.55 -4.41 3.76
CA GLU A 128 -11.62 -5.39 3.22
C GLU A 128 -10.18 -4.86 3.26
N ILE A 129 -9.24 -5.71 3.61
CA ILE A 129 -7.81 -5.44 3.45
C ILE A 129 -7.35 -6.08 2.15
N VAL A 130 -6.93 -5.24 1.20
CA VAL A 130 -6.55 -5.66 -0.15
C VAL A 130 -5.12 -6.20 -0.12
N ASN A 131 -4.94 -7.44 -0.60
CA ASN A 131 -3.61 -7.98 -0.84
C ASN A 131 -2.97 -7.22 -2.03
N SER A 132 -2.11 -6.27 -1.72
CA SER A 132 -1.40 -5.44 -2.70
C SER A 132 -0.05 -5.03 -2.13
N TRP A 133 0.85 -4.55 -2.99
CA TRP A 133 2.17 -4.05 -2.58
C TRP A 133 2.11 -2.86 -1.60
N LYS A 134 0.93 -2.24 -1.44
CA LYS A 134 0.67 -1.13 -0.50
C LYS A 134 0.25 -1.62 0.90
N THR A 135 -0.02 -2.91 1.07
CA THR A 135 -0.36 -3.54 2.35
C THR A 135 0.88 -4.24 2.89
N VAL A 136 1.61 -3.57 3.79
CA VAL A 136 2.93 -4.02 4.27
C VAL A 136 3.16 -3.60 5.72
N CYS A 137 4.04 -4.32 6.40
CA CYS A 137 4.53 -3.99 7.73
C CYS A 137 6.04 -3.71 7.64
N GLU A 138 6.42 -2.44 7.63
CA GLU A 138 7.82 -2.01 7.44
C GLU A 138 8.04 -0.61 8.01
N ASP A 139 9.30 -0.27 8.32
CA ASP A 139 9.69 1.04 8.86
C ASP A 139 8.95 1.45 10.15
N GLY A 140 8.51 0.47 10.95
CA GLY A 140 7.72 0.74 12.15
C GLY A 140 6.25 1.05 11.87
N TYR A 141 5.76 0.83 10.65
CA TYR A 141 4.36 1.08 10.26
C TYR A 141 3.68 -0.19 9.77
N LEU A 142 2.44 -0.40 10.21
CA LEU A 142 1.49 -1.24 9.48
C LEU A 142 0.72 -0.35 8.50
N THR A 143 0.98 -0.50 7.21
CA THR A 143 0.25 0.21 6.15
C THR A 143 -0.75 -0.72 5.52
N LEU A 144 -1.99 -0.26 5.38
CA LEU A 144 -3.12 -1.04 4.91
C LEU A 144 -3.74 -0.34 3.70
N HIS A 145 -3.79 -1.05 2.57
CA HIS A 145 -4.69 -0.74 1.48
C HIS A 145 -6.04 -1.37 1.79
N PHE A 146 -7.04 -0.53 2.06
CA PHE A 146 -8.36 -0.98 2.47
C PHE A 146 -9.42 -0.63 1.42
N ARG A 147 -10.50 -1.40 1.40
CA ARG A 147 -11.62 -1.25 0.48
C ARG A 147 -12.94 -1.34 1.22
N THR A 148 -13.83 -0.39 0.99
CA THR A 148 -15.19 -0.38 1.55
C THR A 148 -16.13 0.44 0.66
N TYR A 149 -17.39 0.60 1.07
CA TYR A 149 -18.33 1.48 0.41
C TYR A 149 -18.11 2.93 0.84
N PHE A 150 -18.21 3.85 -0.11
CA PHE A 150 -18.22 5.29 0.13
C PHE A 150 -19.44 5.90 -0.56
N GLY A 151 -20.27 6.61 0.22
CA GLY A 151 -21.37 7.44 -0.29
C GLY A 151 -20.97 8.90 -0.49
N GLY A 152 -19.76 9.28 -0.09
CA GLY A 152 -19.04 10.45 -0.57
C GLY A 152 -19.16 11.72 0.27
N MET A 153 -19.89 11.70 1.38
CA MET A 153 -20.12 12.88 2.23
C MET A 153 -19.65 12.72 3.68
N LYS A 154 -19.29 11.51 4.12
CA LYS A 154 -18.89 11.25 5.51
C LYS A 154 -17.45 10.83 5.59
N ILE A 155 -16.82 11.19 6.71
CA ILE A 155 -15.45 10.79 7.02
C ILE A 155 -15.50 9.39 7.61
N HIS A 156 -14.83 8.46 6.94
CA HIS A 156 -14.53 7.14 7.50
C HIS A 156 -13.35 7.24 8.45
N THR A 157 -13.44 6.61 9.61
CA THR A 157 -12.36 6.59 10.60
C THR A 157 -11.90 5.17 10.85
N LEU A 158 -10.61 4.89 10.60
CA LEU A 158 -10.00 3.63 11.00
C LEU A 158 -9.12 3.81 12.24
N ARG A 159 -9.13 2.83 13.14
CA ARG A 159 -8.31 2.78 14.35
C ARG A 159 -7.68 1.40 14.49
N LEU A 160 -6.40 1.38 14.84
CA LEU A 160 -5.66 0.15 15.11
C LEU A 160 -5.41 0.05 16.60
N VAL A 161 -5.77 -1.07 17.20
CA VAL A 161 -5.65 -1.30 18.64
C VAL A 161 -4.89 -2.59 18.87
N ARG A 162 -3.96 -2.59 19.82
CA ARG A 162 -3.33 -3.81 20.32
C ARG A 162 -4.15 -4.40 21.47
N LEU A 163 -4.54 -5.66 21.30
CA LEU A 163 -5.28 -6.42 22.30
C LEU A 163 -4.30 -7.03 23.32
N SER A 164 -4.85 -7.52 24.43
CA SER A 164 -4.06 -8.11 25.53
C SER A 164 -3.30 -9.37 25.12
N ASP A 165 -3.76 -10.09 24.09
CA ASP A 165 -3.11 -11.27 23.53
C ASP A 165 -1.99 -10.93 22.52
N GLY A 166 -1.74 -9.63 22.29
CA GLY A 166 -0.75 -9.15 21.32
C GLY A 166 -1.27 -8.97 19.89
N THR A 167 -2.48 -9.48 19.58
CA THR A 167 -3.12 -9.29 18.28
C THR A 167 -3.46 -7.82 18.06
N LEU A 168 -3.36 -7.36 16.81
CA LEU A 168 -3.87 -6.06 16.41
C LEU A 168 -5.28 -6.19 15.84
N ARG A 169 -6.21 -5.34 16.27
CA ARG A 169 -7.53 -5.22 15.66
C ARG A 169 -7.72 -3.87 14.97
N LEU A 170 -8.17 -3.93 13.73
CA LEU A 170 -8.63 -2.77 12.98
C LEU A 170 -10.12 -2.56 13.22
N TYR A 171 -10.47 -1.38 13.70
CA TYR A 171 -11.83 -0.89 13.82
C TYR A 171 -12.09 0.15 12.74
N HIS A 172 -13.27 0.12 12.16
CA HIS A 172 -13.71 1.02 11.11
C HIS A 172 -15.09 1.58 11.46
N ASP A 173 -15.18 2.90 11.45
CA ASP A 173 -16.43 3.66 11.58
C ASP A 173 -16.67 4.37 10.25
N ALA A 174 -17.66 3.89 9.51
CA ALA A 174 -18.13 4.51 8.27
C ALA A 174 -18.98 5.75 8.53
N ASN A 175 -19.30 6.07 9.79
CA ASN A 175 -20.13 7.20 10.19
C ASN A 175 -21.49 7.21 9.46
N GLY A 176 -22.08 6.01 9.33
CA GLY A 176 -23.33 5.76 8.61
C GLY A 176 -23.20 5.70 7.08
N ASP A 177 -22.00 5.84 6.51
CA ASP A 177 -21.75 5.87 5.06
C ASP A 177 -21.46 4.48 4.49
N ALA A 178 -22.29 3.50 4.85
CA ALA A 178 -22.11 2.10 4.48
C ALA A 178 -22.74 1.72 3.12
N LYS A 179 -23.04 2.70 2.26
CA LYS A 179 -23.67 2.51 0.93
C LYS A 179 -22.99 3.40 -0.10
N GLY A 180 -22.98 2.98 -1.36
CA GLY A 180 -22.45 3.80 -2.46
C GLY A 180 -21.50 3.02 -3.36
N ALA A 181 -20.49 3.70 -3.89
CA ALA A 181 -19.48 3.07 -4.73
C ALA A 181 -18.44 2.38 -3.86
N VAL A 182 -17.90 1.26 -4.34
CA VAL A 182 -16.72 0.65 -3.74
C VAL A 182 -15.52 1.51 -4.05
N GLY A 183 -14.76 1.88 -3.01
CA GLY A 183 -13.56 2.70 -3.14
C GLY A 183 -12.41 2.14 -2.30
N ASP A 184 -11.22 2.63 -2.61
CA ASP A 184 -9.97 2.24 -1.96
C ASP A 184 -9.40 3.40 -1.15
N GLY A 185 -8.77 3.08 -0.02
CA GLY A 185 -8.00 4.02 0.78
C GLY A 185 -6.72 3.39 1.29
N ILE A 186 -5.77 4.24 1.68
CA ILE A 186 -4.49 3.80 2.25
C ILE A 186 -4.29 4.52 3.58
N ILE A 187 -3.96 3.76 4.62
CA ILE A 187 -3.69 4.28 5.95
C ILE A 187 -2.49 3.57 6.56
N ALA A 188 -1.64 4.33 7.24
CA ALA A 188 -0.51 3.80 7.99
C ALA A 188 -0.72 4.01 9.49
N PHE A 189 -0.42 2.99 10.27
CA PHE A 189 -0.40 3.06 11.73
C PHE A 189 1.01 2.82 12.25
N ARG A 190 1.48 3.74 13.09
CA ARG A 190 2.77 3.61 13.74
C ARG A 190 2.68 2.58 14.86
N LEU A 191 3.54 1.56 14.83
CA LEU A 191 3.54 0.42 15.75
C LEU A 191 4.34 0.67 17.05
N ASN A 192 4.26 1.89 17.59
CA ASN A 192 5.03 2.28 18.78
C ASN A 192 4.57 1.60 20.08
N ASP A 193 3.32 1.12 20.13
CA ASP A 193 2.76 0.45 21.32
C ASP A 193 3.06 -1.06 21.34
N VAL A 194 3.82 -1.53 20.34
CA VAL A 194 4.34 -2.88 20.30
C VAL A 194 5.65 -2.92 21.09
N PRO A 195 5.70 -3.61 22.25
CA PRO A 195 6.84 -3.62 23.14
C PRO A 195 8.01 -4.36 22.50
N LYS A 196 9.20 -3.77 22.59
CA LYS A 196 10.43 -4.48 22.20
C LYS A 196 10.59 -5.73 23.09
N PRO A 197 11.04 -6.86 22.53
CA PRO A 197 11.12 -8.10 23.26
C PRO A 197 12.39 -8.07 24.13
N GLU A 198 12.31 -8.65 25.33
CA GLU A 198 13.43 -8.65 26.29
C GLU A 198 14.62 -9.49 25.82
N ASP A 199 14.37 -10.45 24.94
CA ASP A 199 15.38 -11.35 24.36
C ASP A 199 16.26 -10.71 23.28
N GLY A 200 15.98 -9.45 22.92
CA GLY A 200 16.70 -8.71 21.88
C GLY A 200 16.33 -9.12 20.45
N SER A 201 15.25 -9.89 20.26
CA SER A 201 14.74 -10.26 18.95
C SER A 201 14.43 -9.01 18.10
N LYS A 202 14.91 -9.03 16.85
CA LYS A 202 14.68 -7.94 15.89
C LYS A 202 13.34 -8.02 15.18
N TYR A 203 12.69 -9.18 15.23
CA TYR A 203 11.44 -9.45 14.52
C TYR A 203 10.44 -10.16 15.40
N GLU A 204 9.16 -9.93 15.15
CA GLU A 204 8.04 -10.71 15.67
C GLU A 204 6.96 -10.89 14.59
N ASP A 205 6.11 -11.89 14.75
CA ASP A 205 4.92 -12.08 13.91
C ASP A 205 3.73 -11.37 14.55
N ILE A 206 3.16 -10.40 13.85
CA ILE A 206 1.98 -9.65 14.30
C ILE A 206 0.76 -10.10 13.50
N THR A 207 -0.27 -10.54 14.21
CA THR A 207 -1.56 -10.86 13.58
C THR A 207 -2.50 -9.66 13.61
N LEU A 208 -2.99 -9.26 12.44
CA LEU A 208 -4.08 -8.30 12.27
C LEU A 208 -5.42 -9.05 12.19
N LYS A 209 -6.45 -8.57 12.86
CA LYS A 209 -7.85 -8.97 12.72
C LYS A 209 -8.72 -7.79 12.32
N TRP A 210 -9.77 -8.04 11.54
CA TRP A 210 -10.75 -7.02 11.15
C TRP A 210 -12.12 -7.63 10.82
N ASN A 211 -13.17 -6.83 10.96
CA ASN A 211 -14.50 -7.20 10.44
C ASN A 211 -14.56 -6.97 8.93
N SER A 212 -14.79 -8.02 8.16
CA SER A 212 -14.90 -7.97 6.69
C SER A 212 -16.34 -8.20 6.23
N PHE A 213 -16.63 -7.99 4.94
CA PHE A 213 -17.98 -8.22 4.43
C PHE A 213 -18.40 -9.70 4.44
N SER A 214 -17.44 -10.62 4.59
CA SER A 214 -17.68 -12.05 4.73
C SER A 214 -17.42 -12.58 6.16
N GLY A 215 -17.47 -11.70 7.17
CA GLY A 215 -17.18 -12.03 8.57
C GLY A 215 -15.75 -11.68 8.99
N GLU A 216 -15.35 -12.09 10.19
CA GLU A 216 -14.01 -11.79 10.70
C GLU A 216 -12.91 -12.43 9.85
N LYS A 217 -11.86 -11.65 9.55
CA LYS A 217 -10.66 -12.11 8.84
C LYS A 217 -9.41 -11.75 9.63
N SER A 218 -8.31 -12.44 9.31
CA SER A 218 -7.00 -12.16 9.87
C SER A 218 -5.87 -12.32 8.85
N HIS A 219 -4.74 -11.68 9.14
CA HIS A 219 -3.49 -11.84 8.39
C HIS A 219 -2.29 -11.62 9.32
N THR A 220 -1.24 -12.40 9.15
CA THR A 220 -0.02 -12.31 9.96
C THR A 220 1.09 -11.67 9.15
N PHE A 221 1.68 -10.61 9.71
CA PHE A 221 2.80 -9.89 9.13
C PHE A 221 4.05 -10.17 9.94
N LYS A 222 5.20 -10.26 9.25
CA LYS A 222 6.49 -10.19 9.92
C LYS A 222 6.81 -8.71 10.19
N TYR A 223 6.97 -8.35 11.45
CA TYR A 223 7.31 -7.00 11.89
C TYR A 223 8.76 -6.95 12.35
N LYS A 224 9.49 -5.92 11.92
CA LYS A 224 10.81 -5.57 12.47
C LYS A 224 10.66 -4.43 13.47
N TYR A 225 11.11 -4.64 14.70
CA TYR A 225 11.13 -3.57 15.68
C TYR A 225 12.01 -2.43 15.20
N ARG A 226 11.47 -1.22 15.31
CA ARG A 226 12.20 -0.01 14.95
C ARG A 226 13.33 0.22 15.95
N GLU A 227 14.55 0.40 15.44
CA GLU A 227 15.74 0.72 16.26
C GLU A 227 15.63 2.13 16.85
#